data_AF-A0A6C2UBB8-F1
#
_entry.id   AF-A0A6C2UBB8-F1
#
_cell.length_a   1.000
_cell.length_b   1.000
_cell.length_c   1.000
_cell.angle_alpha   90.00
_cell.angle_beta   90.00
_cell.angle_gamma   90.00
#
_symmetry.space_group_name_H-M   'P 1'
#
loop_
_entity.id
_entity.type
_entity.pdbx_description
1 polymer ?
#
loop_
_entity_poly.entity_id
_entity_poly.type
_entity_poly.pdbx_seq_one_letter_code
_entity_poly.pdbx_strand_id
1 'polypeptide(L)' 'MHFSTGVYTLTRGDGTYETVLEGRLADQAALAGVLNTLYGLHMPVISADCLGSADERGSE' A
#
# COMPACT_ATOMS: atom_id res chain seq x y z
N MET A 1 8.08 -11.51 -12.70
CA MET A 1 7.90 -10.43 -11.71
C MET A 1 6.59 -10.68 -11.00
N HIS A 2 6.62 -10.95 -9.69
CA HIS A 2 5.43 -11.25 -8.89
C HIS A 2 4.99 -9.94 -8.24
N PHE A 3 3.92 -9.33 -8.74
CA PHE A 3 3.30 -8.18 -8.07
C PHE A 3 2.34 -8.73 -7.02
N SER A 4 2.68 -8.62 -5.74
CA SER A 4 1.82 -9.05 -4.65
C SER A 4 0.69 -8.03 -4.49
N THR A 5 -0.50 -8.34 -4.98
CA THR A 5 -1.72 -7.59 -4.64
C THR A 5 -2.41 -8.33 -3.50
N GLY A 6 -2.70 -7.65 -2.40
CA GLY A 6 -3.29 -8.31 -1.25
C GLY A 6 -3.65 -7.38 -0.11
N VAL A 7 -4.46 -7.93 0.80
CA VAL A 7 -4.77 -7.34 2.10
C VAL A 7 -4.32 -8.33 3.15
N TYR A 8 -3.41 -7.93 4.02
CA TYR A 8 -2.88 -8.80 5.08
C TYR A 8 -2.65 -8.01 6.37
N THR A 9 -2.55 -8.72 7.48
CA THR A 9 -2.26 -8.13 8.79
C THR A 9 -0.82 -8.40 9.17
N LEU A 10 -0.11 -7.35 9.58
CA LEU A 10 1.20 -7.45 10.21
C LEU A 10 1.03 -7.32 11.72
N THR A 11 1.72 -8.17 12.47
CA THR A 11 1.84 -8.04 13.91
C THR A 11 3.18 -7.38 14.21
N ARG A 12 3.15 -6.21 14.84
CA ARG A 12 4.35 -5.50 15.29
C ARG A 12 4.86 -6.14 16.59
N GLY A 13 6.17 -6.00 16.87
CA GLY A 13 6.81 -6.58 18.05
C GLY A 13 6.28 -6.05 19.40
N ASP A 14 5.52 -4.95 19.40
CA ASP A 14 4.82 -4.38 20.56
C ASP A 14 3.40 -4.93 20.76
N GLY A 15 2.98 -5.91 19.94
CA GLY A 15 1.64 -6.52 20.01
C GLY A 15 0.54 -5.73 19.28
N THR A 16 0.89 -4.66 18.56
CA THR A 16 -0.06 -3.95 17.71
C THR A 16 -0.26 -4.66 16.37
N TYR A 17 -1.43 -4.48 15.78
CA TYR A 17 -1.78 -5.04 14.46
C TYR A 17 -1.94 -3.91 13.45
N GLU A 18 -1.28 -4.07 12.31
CA GLU A 18 -1.37 -3.15 11.18
C GLU A 18 -2.02 -3.87 10.01
N THR A 19 -2.96 -3.21 9.33
CA THR A 19 -3.53 -3.75 8.08
C THR A 19 -2.76 -3.17 6.91
N VAL A 20 -2.18 -4.03 6.09
CA VAL A 20 -1.44 -3.64 4.89
C VAL A 20 -2.30 -3.90 3.67
N LEU A 21 -2.47 -2.86 2.87
CA LEU A 21 -3.04 -2.94 1.52
C LEU A 21 -1.89 -2.74 0.54
N GLU A 22 -1.59 -3.78 -0.23
CA GLU A 22 -0.54 -3.77 -1.23
C GLU A 22 -1.14 -4.03 -2.61
N GLY A 23 -0.69 -3.29 -3.61
CA GLY A 23 -1.15 -3.49 -4.97
C GLY A 23 -0.72 -2.38 -5.91
N ARG A 24 -1.00 -2.59 -7.20
CA ARG A 24 -0.71 -1.60 -8.23
C ARG A 24 -1.87 -0.62 -8.36
N LEU A 25 -1.57 0.66 -8.33
CA LEU A 25 -2.50 1.74 -8.64
C LEU A 25 -2.16 2.31 -10.02
N ALA A 26 -3.20 2.57 -10.83
CA ALA A 26 -3.02 3.07 -12.19
C ALA A 26 -2.51 4.52 -12.20
N ASP A 27 -3.01 5.34 -11.28
CA ASP A 27 -2.77 6.77 -11.22
C ASP A 27 -3.16 7.35 -9.83
N GLN A 28 -3.06 8.67 -9.71
CA GLN A 28 -3.35 9.41 -8.48
C GLN A 28 -4.85 9.44 -8.11
N ALA A 29 -5.76 9.34 -9.08
CA ALA A 29 -7.19 9.27 -8.79
C ALA A 29 -7.56 7.91 -8.18
N ALA A 30 -6.93 6.83 -8.64
CA ALA A 30 -7.06 5.51 -8.00
C ALA A 30 -6.57 5.55 -6.54
N LEU A 31 -5.43 6.19 -6.28
CA LEU A 31 -4.92 6.40 -4.91
C LEU A 31 -5.90 7.22 -4.05
N ALA A 32 -6.41 8.33 -4.57
CA ALA A 32 -7.38 9.17 -3.85
C ALA A 32 -8.66 8.39 -3.49
N GLY A 33 -9.14 7.53 -4.40
CA GLY A 33 -10.28 6.65 -4.15
C GLY A 33 -10.02 5.66 -3.00
N VAL A 34 -8.84 5.05 -2.96
CA VAL A 34 -8.44 4.15 -1.85
C VAL A 34 -8.40 4.91 -0.53
N LEU A 35 -7.72 6.07 -0.48
CA LEU A 35 -7.60 6.87 0.74
C LEU A 35 -8.97 7.35 1.25
N ASN A 36 -9.86 7.79 0.36
CA ASN A 36 -11.21 8.20 0.72
C ASN A 36 -12.04 7.01 1.25
N THR A 37 -11.85 5.83 0.69
CA THR A 37 -12.53 4.61 1.17
C THR A 37 -12.05 4.22 2.56
N LEU A 38 -10.74 4.21 2.80
CA LEU A 38 -10.18 3.94 4.14
C LEU A 38 -10.67 4.96 5.17
N TYR A 39 -10.73 6.24 4.78
CA TYR A 39 -11.30 7.29 5.62
C TYR A 39 -12.78 7.02 5.96
N GLY A 40 -13.60 6.70 4.95
CA GLY A 40 -15.02 6.37 5.14
C GLY A 40 -15.25 5.13 6.01
N LEU A 41 -14.29 4.20 6.05
CA LEU A 41 -14.30 3.02 6.91
C LEU A 41 -13.74 3.28 8.32
N HIS A 42 -13.37 4.52 8.64
CA HIS A 42 -12.67 4.87 9.88
C HIS A 42 -11.38 4.06 10.10
N MET A 43 -10.71 3.68 9.02
CA MET A 43 -9.39 3.04 9.07
C MET A 43 -8.29 4.09 8.94
N PRO A 44 -7.58 4.43 10.02
CA PRO A 44 -6.51 5.41 9.96
C PRO A 44 -5.35 4.90 9.11
N VAL A 45 -4.83 5.74 8.23
CA VAL A 45 -3.62 5.46 7.45
C VAL A 45 -2.40 5.84 8.28
N ILE A 46 -1.52 4.87 8.53
CA ILE A 46 -0.33 5.04 9.37
C ILE A 46 0.92 5.34 8.51
N SER A 47 1.05 4.66 7.37
CA SER A 47 2.11 4.86 6.36
C SER A 47 1.55 4.63 4.96
N ALA A 48 2.21 5.21 3.96
CA ALA A 48 1.97 4.93 2.55
C ALA A 48 3.29 4.95 1.80
N ASP A 49 3.65 3.82 1.19
CA ASP A 49 4.95 3.60 0.56
C ASP A 49 4.77 3.29 -0.93
N CYS A 50 5.51 3.99 -1.79
CA CYS A 50 5.57 3.69 -3.22
C CYS A 50 6.57 2.56 -3.45
N LEU A 51 6.07 1.34 -3.74
CA LEU A 51 6.90 0.13 -3.90
C LEU A 51 7.69 0.07 -5.24
N GLY A 52 7.83 1.20 -5.94
CA GLY A 52 8.56 1.32 -7.21
C GLY A 52 7.81 0.81 -8.44
N SER A 53 8.20 1.33 -9.61
CA SER A 53 7.94 0.68 -10.90
C SER A 53 9.05 -0.35 -11.13
N ALA A 54 8.79 -1.44 -11.84
CA ALA A 54 9.77 -2.49 -12.14
C ALA A 54 10.92 -2.04 -13.08
N ASP A 55 11.42 -0.81 -12.97
CA ASP A 55 12.48 -0.23 -13.78
C ASP A 55 13.47 0.56 -12.92
N GLU A 56 14.26 -0.16 -12.13
CA GLU A 56 15.59 0.28 -11.70
C GLU A 56 16.65 -0.70 -12.23
N ARG A 57 16.61 -0.98 -13.54
CA ARG A 57 17.73 -1.60 -14.24
C ARG A 57 18.09 -0.80 -15.50
N GLY A 58 19.05 0.11 -15.35
CA GLY A 58 19.99 0.43 -16.42
C GLY A 58 20.28 1.91 -16.69
N SER A 59 21.18 2.49 -15.91
CA SER A 59 22.10 3.59 -16.28
C SER A 59 22.98 3.79 -15.04
N GLU A 60 24.27 3.49 -14.99
CA GLU A 60 25.36 3.44 -15.99
C GLU A 60 26.28 2.22 -15.77
#